data_AF-A0A093YH03-F1
#
_entry.id   AF-A0A093YH03-F1
#
_cell.length_a   1.000
_cell.length_b   1.000
_cell.length_c   1.000
_cell.angle_alpha   90.00
_cell.angle_beta   90.00
_cell.angle_gamma   90.00
#
_symmetry.space_group_name_H-M   'P 1'
#
loop_
_entity.id
_entity.type
_entity.pdbx_description
1 polymer ?
#
loop_
_entity_poly.entity_id
_entity_poly.type
_entity_poly.pdbx_seq_one_letter_code
_entity_poly.pdbx_strand_id
1 'polypeptide(L)'
;MNEDDRYRTSSQYRYWSYTPAALADLRSKTNKLATERVRAAIARVQATRAASTSQNASAETSEAERSGTPAVTAASEVNFLTPDEELKLVRFFCQQALQLGDHLNLPTDVKATAIQYLKRFYLTN
;
A
#
# COMPACT_ATOMS: atom_id res chain seq x y z
N MET A 1 42.30 -0.63 -2.00
CA MET A 1 40.84 -0.57 -1.80
C MET A 1 40.34 -2.01 -1.81
N ASN A 2 39.80 -2.50 -0.69
CA ASN A 2 39.31 -3.88 -0.60
C ASN A 2 37.91 -3.98 -1.27
N GLU A 3 37.47 -5.18 -1.64
CA GLU A 3 36.14 -5.43 -2.23
C GLU A 3 35.01 -4.89 -1.35
N ASP A 4 35.19 -5.02 -0.05
CA ASP A 4 34.38 -4.43 1.02
C ASP A 4 34.21 -2.91 0.86
N ASP A 5 35.30 -2.18 0.67
CA ASP A 5 35.28 -0.72 0.48
C ASP A 5 34.52 -0.35 -0.79
N ARG A 6 34.71 -1.15 -1.85
CA ARG A 6 34.02 -0.97 -3.14
C ARG A 6 32.52 -1.27 -3.03
N TYR A 7 32.11 -2.25 -2.22
CA TYR A 7 30.69 -2.50 -1.98
C TYR A 7 30.04 -1.39 -1.15
N ARG A 8 30.75 -0.85 -0.15
CA ARG A 8 30.24 0.24 0.71
C ARG A 8 30.03 1.57 -0.04
N THR A 9 30.64 1.77 -1.20
CA THR A 9 30.36 2.93 -2.06
C THR A 9 29.14 2.75 -2.98
N SER A 10 28.59 1.55 -3.09
CA SER A 10 27.43 1.25 -3.95
C SER A 10 26.13 1.88 -3.44
N SER A 11 25.18 2.11 -4.35
CA SER A 11 23.83 2.59 -4.01
C SER A 11 23.04 1.56 -3.19
N GLN A 12 23.29 0.26 -3.41
CA GLN A 12 22.68 -0.81 -2.62
C GLN A 12 23.05 -0.72 -1.15
N TYR A 13 24.34 -0.53 -0.85
CA TYR A 13 24.80 -0.38 0.52
C TYR A 13 24.28 0.92 1.15
N ARG A 14 24.42 2.05 0.43
CA ARG A 14 24.11 3.38 0.97
C ARG A 14 22.62 3.62 1.21
N TYR A 15 21.75 3.07 0.35
CA TYR A 15 20.33 3.42 0.37
C TYR A 15 19.39 2.27 0.69
N TRP A 16 19.83 1.02 0.54
CA TRP A 16 18.97 -0.17 0.62
C TRP A 16 19.50 -1.27 1.53
N SER A 17 20.43 -0.93 2.43
CA SER A 17 20.94 -1.82 3.47
C SER A 17 20.59 -1.24 4.82
N TYR A 18 19.87 -2.01 5.64
CA TYR A 18 19.32 -1.55 6.91
C TYR A 18 19.54 -2.61 7.99
N THR A 19 19.59 -2.18 9.25
CA THR A 19 19.42 -3.11 10.36
C THR A 19 17.96 -3.60 10.41
N PRO A 20 17.68 -4.77 11.00
CA PRO A 20 16.32 -5.27 11.12
C PRO A 20 15.36 -4.29 11.81
N ALA A 21 15.83 -3.60 12.86
CA ALA A 21 15.06 -2.59 13.58
C ALA A 21 14.74 -1.37 12.69
N ALA A 22 15.74 -0.81 12.01
CA ALA A 22 15.54 0.33 11.12
C ALA A 22 14.57 0.01 9.96
N LEU A 23 14.62 -1.23 9.45
CA LEU A 23 13.71 -1.70 8.41
C LEU A 23 12.27 -1.84 8.93
N ALA A 24 12.09 -2.36 10.15
CA ALA A 24 10.77 -2.46 10.79
C ALA A 24 10.17 -1.07 11.06
N ASP A 25 10.98 -0.13 11.54
CA ASP A 25 10.58 1.26 11.75
C ASP A 25 10.14 1.92 10.44
N LEU A 26 10.90 1.70 9.35
CA LEU A 26 10.56 2.25 8.05
C LEU A 26 9.20 1.73 7.56
N ARG A 27 8.93 0.43 7.67
CA ARG A 27 7.62 -0.16 7.32
C ARG A 27 6.49 0.45 8.16
N SER A 28 6.69 0.56 9.47
CA SER A 28 5.68 1.16 10.36
C SER A 28 5.39 2.61 9.98
N LYS A 29 6.41 3.39 9.63
CA LYS A 29 6.26 4.78 9.19
C LYS A 29 5.50 4.88 7.86
N THR A 30 5.86 4.07 6.87
CA THR A 30 5.19 4.05 5.55
C THR A 30 3.71 3.67 5.71
N ASN A 31 3.40 2.60 6.44
CA ASN A 31 2.03 2.16 6.71
C ASN A 31 1.19 3.25 7.42
N LYS A 32 1.75 3.91 8.44
CA LYS A 32 1.08 5.02 9.14
C LYS A 32 0.75 6.17 8.19
N LEU A 33 1.74 6.60 7.41
CA LEU A 33 1.57 7.69 6.45
C LEU A 33 0.53 7.36 5.37
N ALA A 34 0.54 6.12 4.85
CA ALA A 34 -0.45 5.64 3.90
C ALA A 34 -1.86 5.64 4.52
N THR A 35 -1.99 5.12 5.73
CA THR A 35 -3.24 5.09 6.49
C THR A 35 -3.80 6.50 6.72
N GLU A 36 -2.97 7.45 7.14
CA GLU A 36 -3.37 8.86 7.33
C GLU A 36 -3.86 9.50 6.04
N ARG A 37 -3.15 9.26 4.92
CA ARG A 37 -3.53 9.75 3.59
C ARG A 37 -4.88 9.20 3.15
N VAL A 38 -5.11 7.91 3.33
CA VAL A 38 -6.39 7.27 2.96
C VAL A 38 -7.53 7.78 3.85
N ARG A 39 -7.32 7.91 5.17
CA ARG A 39 -8.31 8.51 6.08
C ARG A 39 -8.69 9.92 5.65
N ALA A 40 -7.71 10.76 5.35
CA ALA A 40 -7.95 12.12 4.89
C ALA A 40 -8.72 12.16 3.56
N ALA A 41 -8.40 11.26 2.62
CA ALA A 41 -9.13 11.15 1.35
C ALA A 41 -10.59 10.72 1.57
N ILE A 42 -10.84 9.73 2.42
CA ILE A 42 -12.19 9.27 2.77
C ILE A 42 -13.00 10.40 3.41
N ALA A 43 -12.43 11.12 4.38
CA ALA A 43 -13.10 12.24 5.03
C ALA A 43 -13.47 13.35 4.04
N ARG A 44 -12.59 13.68 3.08
CA ARG A 44 -12.86 14.65 2.01
C ARG A 44 -14.05 14.21 1.15
N VAL A 45 -14.08 12.95 0.71
CA VAL A 45 -15.19 12.41 -0.10
C VAL A 45 -16.51 12.45 0.66
N GLN A 46 -16.50 12.12 1.96
CA GLN A 46 -17.70 12.19 2.80
C GLN A 46 -18.20 13.62 2.97
N ALA A 47 -17.31 14.59 3.21
CA ALA A 47 -17.67 15.99 3.33
C ALA A 47 -18.28 16.55 2.03
N THR A 48 -17.72 16.19 0.86
CA THR A 48 -18.31 16.56 -0.43
C THR A 48 -19.72 15.98 -0.59
N ARG A 49 -19.93 14.70 -0.27
CA ARG A 49 -21.26 14.06 -0.34
C ARG A 49 -22.28 14.71 0.59
N ALA A 50 -21.88 15.06 1.81
CA ALA A 50 -22.75 15.73 2.77
C ALA A 50 -23.17 17.13 2.28
N ALA A 51 -22.23 17.90 1.70
CA ALA A 51 -22.51 19.21 1.13
C ALA A 51 -23.48 19.14 -0.08
N SER A 52 -23.33 18.13 -0.95
CA SER A 52 -24.24 17.91 -2.08
C SER A 52 -25.65 17.49 -1.63
N THR A 53 -25.76 16.71 -0.56
CA THR A 53 -27.04 16.27 0.01
C THR A 53 -27.85 17.45 0.56
N SER A 54 -27.18 18.45 1.14
CA SER A 54 -27.84 19.65 1.67
C SER A 54 -28.40 20.59 0.58
N GLN A 55 -27.97 20.49 -0.67
CA GLN A 55 -28.47 21.32 -1.78
C GLN A 55 -29.67 20.73 -2.52
N ASN A 56 -29.89 19.40 -2.43
CA ASN A 56 -31.03 18.71 -3.04
C ASN A 56 -32.24 18.53 -2.11
N ALA A 57 -32.18 18.98 -0.86
CA ALA A 57 -33.26 18.82 0.12
C ALA A 57 -34.48 19.76 -0.10
N SER A 58 -34.54 20.51 -1.21
CA SER A 58 -35.68 21.39 -1.54
C SER A 58 -36.58 20.84 -2.67
N ALA A 59 -36.42 19.59 -3.10
CA ALA A 59 -37.32 18.98 -4.08
C ALA A 59 -37.72 17.54 -3.68
N GLU A 60 -38.96 17.48 -3.20
CA GLU A 60 -39.91 16.37 -3.30
C GLU A 60 -39.84 15.17 -2.33
N THR A 61 -40.96 15.04 -1.62
CA THR A 61 -41.54 13.87 -0.96
C THR A 61 -41.84 12.73 -1.94
N SER A 62 -41.51 11.48 -1.57
CA SER A 62 -42.36 10.26 -1.64
C SER A 62 -41.52 8.98 -1.85
N GLU A 63 -41.96 7.93 -1.19
CA GLU A 63 -41.32 6.62 -0.98
C GLU A 63 -41.19 5.77 -2.25
N ALA A 64 -40.07 5.03 -2.36
CA ALA A 64 -40.01 3.72 -3.03
C ALA A 64 -38.75 2.97 -2.59
N GLU A 65 -38.94 1.94 -1.76
CA GLU A 65 -37.95 0.92 -1.48
C GLU A 65 -37.46 0.26 -2.78
N ARG A 66 -36.16 0.25 -3.03
CA ARG A 66 -35.52 -0.83 -3.79
C ARG A 66 -34.02 -0.93 -3.53
N SER A 67 -33.67 -2.09 -2.96
CA SER A 67 -32.34 -2.69 -2.91
C SER A 67 -31.32 -2.00 -1.99
N GLY A 68 -31.49 -2.28 -0.68
CA GLY A 68 -30.50 -2.01 0.34
C GLY A 68 -29.17 -2.69 0.05
N THR A 69 -28.26 -1.95 -0.58
CA THR A 69 -26.84 -2.07 -0.23
C THR A 69 -26.61 -0.96 0.79
N PRO A 70 -26.29 -1.28 2.06
CA PRO A 70 -26.14 -0.25 3.08
C PRO A 70 -24.89 0.56 2.75
N ALA A 71 -25.10 1.66 2.05
CA ALA A 71 -24.16 2.75 1.99
C ALA A 71 -24.19 3.44 3.36
N VAL A 72 -23.04 3.43 4.03
CA VAL A 72 -22.66 4.47 5.00
C VAL A 72 -23.28 4.38 6.41
N THR A 73 -23.07 3.26 7.08
CA THR A 73 -22.68 3.27 8.51
C THR A 73 -21.14 3.12 8.69
N ALA A 74 -20.39 3.14 7.57
CA ALA A 74 -19.06 2.55 7.45
C ALA A 74 -17.86 3.51 7.63
N ALA A 75 -18.03 4.69 8.23
CA ALA A 75 -16.90 5.56 8.60
C ALA A 75 -16.15 5.03 9.85
N SER A 76 -16.80 4.16 10.64
CA SER A 76 -16.32 3.74 11.96
C SER A 76 -15.28 2.62 11.93
N GLU A 77 -15.16 1.82 10.87
CA GLU A 77 -14.25 0.66 10.85
C GLU A 77 -13.65 0.39 9.46
N VAL A 78 -13.01 1.39 8.85
CA VAL A 78 -12.04 1.05 7.80
C VAL A 78 -10.87 0.37 8.49
N ASN A 79 -10.85 -0.96 8.45
CA ASN A 79 -9.75 -1.74 9.00
C ASN A 79 -8.54 -1.62 8.06
N PHE A 80 -7.55 -0.83 8.48
CA PHE A 80 -6.30 -0.67 7.75
C PHE A 80 -5.40 -1.88 8.01
N LEU A 81 -4.64 -2.28 6.99
CA LEU A 81 -3.68 -3.36 7.17
C LEU A 81 -2.63 -2.97 8.19
N THR A 82 -2.25 -3.92 9.03
CA THR A 82 -1.06 -3.81 9.88
C THR A 82 0.21 -3.98 9.03
N PRO A 83 1.36 -3.44 9.47
CA PRO A 83 2.62 -3.62 8.76
C PRO A 83 3.01 -5.10 8.53
N ASP A 84 2.60 -5.99 9.44
CA ASP A 84 2.86 -7.43 9.31
C ASP A 84 1.98 -8.08 8.23
N GLU A 85 0.73 -7.64 8.08
CA GLU A 85 -0.17 -8.09 7.01
C GLU A 85 0.29 -7.58 5.65
N GLU A 86 0.73 -6.33 5.56
CA GLU A 86 1.35 -5.78 4.35
C GLU A 86 2.58 -6.61 3.96
N LEU A 87 3.45 -6.96 4.92
CA LEU A 87 4.61 -7.78 4.65
C LEU A 87 4.24 -9.19 4.14
N LYS A 88 3.16 -9.78 4.66
CA LYS A 88 2.64 -11.08 4.15
C LYS A 88 2.19 -10.95 2.69
N LEU A 89 1.48 -9.88 2.34
CA LEU A 89 1.05 -9.63 0.96
C LEU A 89 2.24 -9.39 0.03
N VAL A 90 3.22 -8.57 0.43
CA VAL A 90 4.43 -8.34 -0.38
C VAL A 90 5.18 -9.65 -0.63
N ARG A 91 5.29 -10.51 0.39
CA ARG A 91 5.91 -11.84 0.23
C ARG A 91 5.13 -12.73 -0.74
N PHE A 92 3.81 -12.75 -0.63
CA PHE A 92 2.95 -13.47 -1.55
C PHE A 92 3.15 -13.02 -3.01
N PHE A 93 3.10 -11.71 -3.26
CA PHE A 93 3.32 -11.18 -4.61
C PHE A 93 4.76 -11.39 -5.11
N CYS A 94 5.76 -11.41 -4.23
CA CYS A 94 7.11 -11.82 -4.61
C CYS A 94 7.13 -13.27 -5.12
N GLN A 95 6.43 -14.19 -4.44
CA GLN A 95 6.35 -15.58 -4.88
C GLN A 95 5.62 -15.69 -6.22
N GLN A 96 4.50 -14.97 -6.38
CA GLN A 96 3.76 -14.94 -7.63
C GLN A 96 4.58 -14.37 -8.79
N ALA A 97 5.37 -13.31 -8.55
CA ALA A 97 6.28 -12.75 -9.55
C ALA A 97 7.40 -13.72 -9.95
N LEU A 98 7.91 -14.52 -9.02
CA LEU A 98 8.86 -15.59 -9.34
C LEU A 98 8.21 -16.68 -10.21
N GLN A 99 7.01 -17.15 -9.85
CA GLN A 99 6.27 -18.15 -10.63
C GLN A 99 5.97 -17.65 -12.05
N LEU A 100 5.60 -16.38 -12.20
CA LEU A 100 5.42 -15.76 -13.51
C LEU A 100 6.74 -15.71 -14.30
N GLY A 101 7.84 -15.35 -13.64
CA GLY A 101 9.16 -15.36 -14.25
C GLY A 101 9.61 -16.76 -14.70
N ASP A 102 9.27 -17.80 -13.94
CA ASP A 102 9.52 -19.19 -14.30
C ASP A 102 8.67 -19.60 -15.49
N HIS A 103 7.38 -19.25 -15.50
CA HIS A 103 6.47 -19.52 -16.62
C HIS A 103 6.94 -18.86 -17.93
N LEU A 104 7.50 -17.65 -17.85
CA LEU A 104 8.07 -16.92 -18.98
C LEU A 104 9.52 -17.32 -19.30
N ASN A 105 10.10 -18.30 -18.60
CA ASN A 105 11.48 -18.73 -18.74
C ASN A 105 12.51 -17.58 -18.65
N LEU A 106 12.28 -16.62 -17.75
CA LEU A 106 13.18 -15.47 -17.58
C LEU A 106 14.47 -15.86 -16.83
N PRO A 107 15.62 -15.24 -17.18
CA PRO A 107 16.87 -15.44 -16.45
C PRO A 107 16.76 -15.12 -14.96
N THR A 108 17.55 -15.80 -14.14
CA THR A 108 17.56 -15.62 -12.69
C THR A 108 17.85 -14.18 -12.28
N ASP A 109 18.78 -13.50 -12.95
CA ASP A 109 19.16 -12.12 -12.63
C ASP A 109 18.01 -11.13 -12.86
N VAL A 110 17.22 -11.36 -13.91
CA VAL A 110 16.03 -10.56 -14.23
C VAL A 110 14.97 -10.75 -13.15
N LYS A 111 14.69 -12.01 -12.77
CA LYS A 111 13.75 -12.34 -11.69
C LYS A 111 14.20 -11.71 -10.37
N ALA A 112 15.47 -11.87 -10.01
CA ALA A 112 16.04 -11.30 -8.78
C ALA A 112 15.90 -9.77 -8.74
N THR A 113 16.19 -9.10 -9.86
CA THR A 113 16.06 -7.64 -9.99
C THR A 113 14.61 -7.19 -9.88
N ALA A 114 13.67 -7.91 -10.50
CA ALA A 114 12.24 -7.61 -10.39
C ALA A 114 11.74 -7.72 -8.94
N ILE A 115 12.13 -8.78 -8.23
CA ILE A 115 11.82 -8.95 -6.80
C ILE A 115 12.45 -7.85 -5.94
N GLN A 116 13.69 -7.46 -6.27
CA GLN A 116 14.36 -6.37 -5.58
C GLN A 116 13.57 -5.06 -5.73
N TYR A 117 13.11 -4.74 -6.94
CA TYR A 117 12.29 -3.55 -7.18
C TYR A 117 10.94 -3.61 -6.48
N LEU A 118 10.26 -4.76 -6.51
CA LEU A 118 8.99 -4.95 -5.81
C LEU A 118 9.13 -4.68 -4.30
N LYS A 119 10.14 -5.29 -3.67
CA LYS A 119 10.41 -5.11 -2.23
C LYS A 119 10.79 -3.67 -1.88
N ARG A 120 11.58 -3.01 -2.74
CA ARG A 120 11.99 -1.61 -2.53
C ARG A 120 10.82 -0.65 -2.69
N PHE A 121 9.98 -0.89 -3.70
CA PHE A 121 8.80 -0.07 -3.97
C PHE A 121 7.81 -0.09 -2.80
N TYR A 122 7.44 -1.27 -2.31
CA TYR A 122 6.51 -1.41 -1.17
C TYR A 122 7.15 -1.13 0.20
N LEU A 123 8.43 -0.78 0.25
CA LEU A 123 9.04 -0.28 1.49
C LEU A 123 8.82 1.22 1.67
N THR A 124 8.72 1.96 0.56
CA THR A 124 8.61 3.43 0.55
C THR A 124 7.23 3.94 0.15
N ASN A 125 6.32 3.06 -0.28
CA ASN A 125 4.95 3.40 -0.69
C ASN A 125 3.92 2.66 0.16
#